data_AF-A0A6B2S5C1-F1
#
_entry.id   AF-A0A6B2S5C1-F1
#
_cell.length_a   1.000
_cell.length_b   1.000
_cell.length_c   1.000
_cell.angle_alpha   90.00
_cell.angle_beta   90.00
_cell.angle_gamma   90.00
#
_symmetry.space_group_name_H-M   'P 1'
#
loop_
_entity.id
_entity.type
_entity.pdbx_description
1 polymer ?
#
loop_
_entity_poly.entity_id
_entity_poly.type
_entity_poly.pdbx_seq_one_letter_code
_entity_poly.pdbx_strand_id
1 'polypeptide(L)'
;MRTQEQPEGTRSGAGRVGVEQAEAALVEHYPRLVRLTYITLPPSLGRHRRVLTAHAVVQRALPASRGSGREGPRVPAQRGAP
;
A
#
# COMPACT_ATOMS: atom_id res chain seq x y z
N MET A 1 23.67 42.48 -3.55
CA MET A 1 23.66 41.09 -3.06
C MET A 1 22.23 40.55 -3.18
N ARG A 2 21.92 39.74 -4.20
CA ARG A 2 20.65 39.03 -4.32
C ARG A 2 20.77 37.71 -3.56
N THR A 3 20.07 37.58 -2.45
CA THR A 3 19.77 36.28 -1.83
C THR A 3 18.74 35.61 -2.73
N GLN A 4 19.17 34.62 -3.50
CA GLN A 4 18.29 33.74 -4.26
C GLN A 4 17.73 32.71 -3.29
N GLU A 5 16.51 32.92 -2.79
CA GLU A 5 15.72 31.86 -2.16
C GLU A 5 15.15 30.97 -3.27
N GLN A 6 15.75 29.79 -3.45
CA GLN A 6 15.31 28.81 -4.46
C GLN A 6 14.03 28.09 -3.99
N PRO A 7 13.03 27.89 -4.87
CA PRO A 7 11.77 27.25 -4.50
C PRO A 7 11.89 25.73 -4.58
N GLU A 8 12.34 25.08 -3.51
CA GLU A 8 12.39 23.60 -3.38
C GLU A 8 11.00 22.94 -3.24
N GLY A 9 9.91 23.72 -3.21
CA GLY A 9 8.55 23.22 -2.95
C GLY A 9 7.85 22.55 -4.15
N THR A 10 8.24 22.83 -5.39
CA THR A 10 7.48 22.40 -6.58
C THR A 10 7.77 20.95 -7.01
N ARG A 11 9.01 20.46 -6.83
CA ARG A 11 9.40 19.07 -7.20
C ARG A 11 8.77 18.01 -6.28
N SER A 12 8.59 18.32 -5.00
CA SER A 12 7.93 17.43 -4.02
C SER A 12 6.44 17.25 -4.30
N GLY A 13 5.76 18.31 -4.74
CA GLY A 13 4.35 18.27 -5.14
C GLY A 13 4.13 17.43 -6.40
N ALA A 14 4.94 17.65 -7.44
CA ALA A 14 4.86 16.89 -8.70
C ALA A 14 5.12 15.38 -8.50
N GLY A 15 6.04 15.02 -7.59
CA GLY A 15 6.30 13.62 -7.22
C GLY A 15 5.13 12.95 -6.50
N ARG A 16 4.45 13.66 -5.58
CA ARG A 16 3.27 13.14 -4.88
C ARG A 16 2.09 12.91 -5.81
N VAL A 17 1.83 13.88 -6.69
CA VAL A 17 0.82 13.78 -7.74
C VAL A 17 1.11 12.51 -8.58
N GLY A 18 2.32 12.35 -9.12
CA GLY A 18 2.68 11.15 -9.90
C GLY A 18 2.48 9.81 -9.16
N VAL A 19 2.67 9.75 -7.84
CA VAL A 19 2.40 8.56 -7.02
C VAL A 19 0.90 8.27 -6.93
N GLU A 20 0.07 9.29 -6.72
CA GLU A 20 -1.40 9.15 -6.65
C GLU A 20 -1.99 8.66 -7.98
N GLN A 21 -1.48 9.14 -9.13
CA GLN A 21 -1.96 8.66 -10.44
C GLN A 21 -1.50 7.23 -10.72
N ALA A 22 -0.27 6.89 -10.35
CA ALA A 22 0.20 5.50 -10.44
C ALA A 22 -0.65 4.58 -9.55
N GLU A 23 -1.04 5.02 -8.35
CA GLU A 23 -1.93 4.27 -7.46
C GLU A 23 -3.33 4.11 -8.05
N ALA A 24 -3.91 5.18 -8.61
CA ALA A 24 -5.23 5.12 -9.26
C ALA A 24 -5.26 4.10 -10.40
N ALA A 25 -4.22 4.08 -11.24
CA ALA A 25 -4.08 3.08 -12.31
C ALA A 25 -3.95 1.64 -11.76
N LEU A 26 -3.28 1.46 -10.62
CA LEU A 26 -3.18 0.15 -9.97
C LEU A 26 -4.52 -0.30 -9.34
N VAL A 27 -5.28 0.63 -8.76
CA VAL A 27 -6.60 0.36 -8.18
C VAL A 27 -7.61 -0.01 -9.27
N GLU A 28 -7.59 0.67 -10.41
CA GLU A 28 -8.40 0.31 -11.58
C GLU A 28 -8.10 -1.13 -12.05
N HIS A 29 -6.85 -1.58 -11.93
CA HIS A 29 -6.42 -2.92 -12.32
C HIS A 29 -6.33 -3.92 -11.16
N TYR A 30 -6.88 -3.58 -9.98
CA TYR A 30 -6.78 -4.40 -8.78
C TYR A 30 -7.30 -5.83 -8.94
N PRO A 31 -8.48 -6.08 -9.56
CA PRO A 31 -8.97 -7.45 -9.76
C PRO A 31 -8.00 -8.32 -10.57
N ARG A 32 -7.32 -7.74 -11.55
CA ARG A 32 -6.33 -8.44 -12.39
C ARG A 32 -5.09 -8.79 -11.57
N LEU A 33 -4.60 -7.88 -10.74
CA LEU A 33 -3.46 -8.14 -9.84
C LEU A 33 -3.76 -9.24 -8.82
N VAL A 34 -4.96 -9.22 -8.23
CA VAL A 34 -5.41 -10.27 -7.32
C VAL A 34 -5.50 -11.60 -8.03
N ARG A 35 -6.03 -11.62 -9.26
CA ARG A 35 -6.13 -12.85 -10.05
C ARG A 35 -4.76 -13.46 -10.36
N LEU A 36 -3.79 -12.65 -10.77
CA LEU A 36 -2.41 -13.10 -11.01
C LEU A 36 -1.78 -13.67 -9.74
N THR A 37 -2.01 -13.04 -8.60
CA THR A 37 -1.47 -13.55 -7.34
C THR A 37 -2.17 -14.84 -6.89
N TYR A 38 -3.49 -14.95 -7.09
CA TYR A 38 -4.25 -16.14 -6.71
C TYR A 38 -3.80 -17.41 -7.45
N ILE A 39 -3.38 -17.27 -8.72
CA ILE A 39 -2.92 -18.40 -9.54
C ILE A 39 -1.49 -18.85 -9.20
N THR A 40 -0.67 -18.02 -8.56
CA THR A 40 0.68 -18.40 -8.11
C THR A 40 0.70 -19.07 -6.73
N LEU A 41 -0.42 -19.01 -5.99
CA LEU A 41 -0.52 -19.61 -4.66
C LEU A 41 -0.72 -21.14 -4.71
N PRO A 42 -0.05 -21.90 -3.83
CA PRO A 42 -0.21 -23.35 -3.75
C PRO A 42 -1.67 -23.79 -3.57
N PRO A 43 -2.13 -24.85 -4.26
CA PRO A 43 -3.50 -25.34 -4.11
C PRO A 43 -3.79 -25.90 -2.71
N SER A 44 -2.75 -26.32 -1.97
CA SER A 44 -2.82 -26.82 -0.59
C SER A 44 -3.35 -25.80 0.42
N LEU A 45 -3.31 -24.49 0.10
CA LEU A 45 -3.84 -23.44 0.96
C LEU A 45 -5.39 -23.45 1.04
N GLY A 46 -6.08 -24.16 0.15
CA GLY A 46 -7.53 -24.11 0.05
C GLY A 46 -8.04 -22.78 -0.53
N ARG A 47 -9.27 -22.78 -1.06
CA ARG A 47 -9.81 -21.65 -1.84
C ARG A 47 -9.86 -20.34 -1.03
N HIS A 48 -10.36 -20.40 0.20
CA HIS A 48 -10.57 -19.20 1.02
C HIS A 48 -9.26 -18.52 1.43
N ARG A 49 -8.26 -19.29 1.92
CA ARG A 49 -6.96 -18.71 2.30
C ARG A 49 -6.24 -18.12 1.09
N ARG A 50 -6.34 -18.75 -0.09
CA ARG A 50 -5.75 -18.22 -1.32
C ARG A 50 -6.31 -16.86 -1.71
N VAL A 51 -7.61 -16.66 -1.56
CA VAL A 51 -8.24 -15.36 -1.82
C VAL A 51 -7.68 -14.30 -0.88
N LEU A 52 -7.67 -14.56 0.42
CA LEU A 52 -7.17 -13.62 1.43
C LEU A 52 -5.68 -13.32 1.25
N THR A 53 -4.85 -14.33 1.01
CA THR A 53 -3.41 -14.15 0.76
C THR A 53 -3.16 -13.36 -0.52
N ALA A 54 -3.91 -13.62 -1.60
CA ALA A 54 -3.78 -12.86 -2.83
C ALA A 54 -4.10 -11.38 -2.64
N HIS A 55 -5.19 -11.06 -1.93
CA HIS A 55 -5.52 -9.69 -1.57
C HIS A 55 -4.42 -9.05 -0.70
N ALA A 56 -3.95 -9.73 0.34
CA ALA A 56 -2.93 -9.21 1.23
C ALA A 56 -1.62 -8.87 0.50
N VAL A 57 -1.20 -9.69 -0.45
CA VAL A 57 -0.01 -9.45 -1.28
C VAL A 57 -0.18 -8.21 -2.15
N VAL A 58 -1.33 -8.07 -2.84
CA VAL A 58 -1.60 -6.90 -3.68
C VAL A 58 -1.66 -5.63 -2.84
N GLN A 59 -2.33 -5.67 -1.68
CA GLN A 59 -2.41 -4.54 -0.75
C GLN A 59 -1.02 -4.09 -0.28
N ARG A 60 -0.13 -5.03 0.07
CA ARG A 60 1.26 -4.72 0.46
C ARG A 60 2.11 -4.15 -0.68
N ALA A 61 1.73 -4.42 -1.93
CA ALA A 61 2.41 -3.88 -3.09
C ALA A 61 2.04 -2.41 -3.36
N LEU A 62 0.88 -1.93 -2.90
CA LEU A 62 0.42 -0.56 -3.14
C LEU A 62 1.20 0.48 -2.27
N PRO A 63 1.50 1.67 -2.82
CA PRO A 63 2.20 2.74 -2.10
C PRO A 63 1.50 3.19 -0.82
N ALA A 64 0.15 3.26 -0.80
CA ALA A 64 -0.62 3.60 0.39
C ALA A 64 -0.33 2.67 1.59
N SER A 65 -0.09 1.37 1.36
CA SER A 65 0.31 0.43 2.42
C SER A 65 1.73 0.69 2.96
N ARG A 66 2.58 1.40 2.21
CA ARG A 66 3.97 1.74 2.59
C ARG A 66 4.07 3.13 3.23
N GLY A 67 3.26 4.08 2.77
CA GLY A 67 3.13 5.42 3.35
C GLY A 67 2.41 5.43 4.69
N SER A 68 1.54 4.45 4.94
CA SER A 68 1.01 4.11 6.27
C SER A 68 2.08 3.39 7.12
N GLY A 69 3.28 3.97 7.22
CA GLY A 69 4.33 3.44 8.07
C GLY A 69 3.84 3.31 9.50
N ARG A 70 3.56 2.08 9.94
CA ARG A 70 3.56 1.69 11.36
C ARG A 70 2.57 2.41 12.30
N GLU A 71 1.53 3.08 11.81
CA GLU A 71 0.31 3.27 12.59
C GLU A 71 -0.66 2.12 12.25
N GLY A 72 -0.29 0.90 12.66
CA GLY A 72 -1.32 -0.10 12.91
C GLY A 72 -2.29 0.46 13.96
N PRO A 73 -3.56 0.00 14.00
CA PRO A 73 -4.45 0.35 15.11
C PRO A 73 -3.64 0.21 16.41
N ARG A 74 -3.49 1.29 17.19
CA ARG A 74 -2.87 1.19 18.51
C ARG A 74 -3.83 0.36 19.35
N VAL A 75 -3.75 -0.95 19.21
CA VAL A 75 -4.56 -1.89 19.98
C VAL A 75 -4.22 -1.57 21.43
N PRO A 76 -5.20 -1.18 22.26
CA PRO A 76 -4.93 -0.86 23.65
C PRO A 76 -4.28 -2.07 24.31
N ALA A 77 -3.25 -1.82 25.12
CA ALA A 77 -2.54 -2.87 25.82
C ALA A 77 -3.54 -3.77 26.56
N GLN A 78 -3.43 -5.09 26.34
CA GLN A 78 -4.24 -6.08 27.04
C GLN A 78 -4.05 -5.85 28.54
N ARG A 79 -5.12 -5.42 29.22
CA ARG A 79 -5.13 -5.32 30.68
C ARG A 79 -4.94 -6.73 31.23
N GLY A 80 -3.75 -7.02 31.73
CA GLY A 80 -3.52 -8.18 32.58
C GLY A 80 -4.48 -8.08 33.76
N ALA A 81 -5.36 -9.06 33.88
CA ALA A 81 -6.22 -9.21 35.05
C ALA A 81 -5.37 -9.70 36.24
N PRO A 82 -5.62 -9.21 37.46
CA PRO A 82 -5.11 -9.83 38.69
C PRO A 82 -5.83 -11.15 39.00
#